data_AF-A0A2A4HZT5-F1
#
_entry.id   AF-A0A2A4HZT5-F1
#
_cell.length_a   1.000
_cell.length_b   1.000
_cell.length_c   1.000
_cell.angle_alpha   90.00
_cell.angle_beta   90.00
_cell.angle_gamma   90.00
#
_symmetry.space_group_name_H-M   'P 1'
#
loop_
_entity.id
_entity.type
_entity.pdbx_description
1 polymer ?
#
loop_
_entity_poly.entity_id
_entity_poly.type
_entity_poly.pdbx_seq_one_letter_code
_entity_poly.pdbx_strand_id
1 'polypeptide(L)'
;MAPALLLAAAMAGASPAGYPAAEVIGALREACPSATAVTTVLKGATPAGWTRAADPAATPVGKLAAMGREMGGAMLSGTGHIIGDIAVLERTVAGERLYLIPSGIVNGDTMVVGCRLYDPGETRRIPAAEATRILGRKPTSSSDQPMLSKLGWDIGAPDDADSFEIVSVPADSPVVALLTLSGLMMKADWVMPGATDPAPAKGSEEKK
;
A
#
# COMPACT_ATOMS: atom_id res chain seq x y z
N MET A 1 -18.42 58.97 24.92
CA MET A 1 -17.15 58.40 24.42
C MET A 1 -17.04 56.99 24.98
N ALA A 2 -17.27 55.96 24.16
CA ALA A 2 -17.25 54.57 24.58
C ALA A 2 -15.92 53.92 24.14
N PRO A 3 -15.25 53.12 24.99
CA PRO A 3 -13.98 52.50 24.65
C PRO A 3 -14.22 51.25 23.79
N ALA A 4 -13.61 51.22 22.61
CA ALA A 4 -13.57 50.06 21.74
C ALA A 4 -12.57 49.03 22.31
N LEU A 5 -13.08 47.90 22.79
CA LEU A 5 -12.27 46.74 23.14
C LEU A 5 -11.84 46.02 21.84
N LEU A 6 -10.56 46.12 21.51
CA LEU A 6 -9.90 45.32 20.49
C LEU A 6 -9.67 43.90 21.03
N LEU A 7 -10.48 42.93 20.58
CA LEU A 7 -10.15 41.51 20.73
C LEU A 7 -8.98 41.17 19.80
N ALA A 8 -7.78 41.04 20.36
CA ALA A 8 -6.68 40.37 19.69
C ALA A 8 -6.94 38.85 19.71
N ALA A 9 -7.45 38.31 18.61
CA ALA A 9 -7.51 36.87 18.41
C ALA A 9 -6.08 36.35 18.30
N ALA A 10 -5.59 35.69 19.36
CA ALA A 10 -4.38 34.89 19.29
C ALA A 10 -4.63 33.74 18.31
N MET A 11 -4.17 33.91 17.09
CA MET A 11 -3.99 32.82 16.14
C MET A 11 -2.89 31.93 16.73
N ALA A 12 -3.28 31.01 17.62
CA ALA A 12 -2.44 29.89 18.00
C ALA A 12 -2.15 29.14 16.70
N GLY A 13 -0.95 29.34 16.16
CA GLY A 13 -0.50 28.66 14.97
C GLY A 13 -0.53 27.16 15.27
N ALA A 14 -1.56 26.48 14.76
CA ALA A 14 -1.60 25.04 14.77
C ALA A 14 -0.30 24.57 14.12
N SER A 15 0.54 23.90 14.89
CA SER A 15 1.69 23.21 14.31
C SER A 15 1.16 22.34 13.18
N PRO A 16 1.81 22.30 12.00
CA PRO A 16 1.36 21.47 10.89
C PRO A 16 1.09 20.07 11.45
N ALA A 17 -0.14 19.59 11.31
CA ALA A 17 -0.49 18.28 11.80
C ALA A 17 0.44 17.25 11.13
N GLY A 18 1.06 16.39 11.93
CA GLY A 18 1.88 15.29 11.43
C GLY A 18 1.08 14.40 10.49
N TYR A 19 1.77 13.54 9.74
CA TYR A 19 1.09 12.51 8.95
C TYR A 19 0.30 11.59 9.88
N PRO A 20 -0.96 11.20 9.57
CA PRO A 20 -1.75 10.29 10.41
C PRO A 20 -1.26 8.84 10.28
N ALA A 21 0.00 8.60 10.64
CA ALA A 21 0.70 7.34 10.42
C ALA A 21 0.03 6.15 11.13
N ALA A 22 -0.52 6.37 12.33
CA ALA A 22 -1.15 5.31 13.09
C ALA A 22 -2.44 4.82 12.43
N GLU A 23 -3.26 5.75 11.94
CA GLU A 23 -4.52 5.49 11.24
C GLU A 23 -4.26 4.82 9.89
N VAL A 24 -3.26 5.30 9.14
CA VAL A 24 -2.90 4.74 7.82
C VAL A 24 -2.32 3.34 7.94
N ILE A 25 -1.38 3.11 8.87
CA ILE A 25 -0.85 1.76 9.15
C ILE A 25 -1.98 0.85 9.65
N GLY A 26 -2.87 1.36 10.51
CA GLY A 26 -4.05 0.63 10.98
C GLY A 26 -4.97 0.21 9.83
N ALA A 27 -5.23 1.10 8.86
CA ALA A 27 -6.07 0.81 7.70
C ALA A 27 -5.47 -0.27 6.79
N LEU A 28 -4.13 -0.30 6.66
CA LEU A 28 -3.44 -1.39 5.96
C LEU A 28 -3.63 -2.73 6.67
N ARG A 29 -3.42 -2.76 7.99
CA ARG A 29 -3.58 -3.96 8.83
C ARG A 29 -4.99 -4.52 8.76
N GLU A 30 -5.98 -3.63 8.84
CA GLU A 30 -7.40 -3.98 8.73
C GLU A 30 -7.75 -4.58 7.37
N ALA A 31 -7.18 -4.06 6.28
CA ALA A 31 -7.45 -4.55 4.93
C ALA A 31 -6.75 -5.87 4.61
N CYS A 32 -5.58 -6.10 5.23
CA CYS A 32 -4.69 -7.21 4.92
C CYS A 32 -4.33 -8.06 6.16
N PRO A 33 -5.32 -8.59 6.90
CA PRO A 33 -5.04 -9.47 8.03
C PRO A 33 -4.53 -10.81 7.48
N SER A 34 -3.25 -11.12 7.70
CA SER A 34 -2.58 -12.37 7.28
C SER A 34 -2.99 -12.80 5.87
N ALA A 35 -2.61 -12.01 4.86
CA ALA A 35 -3.11 -12.15 3.50
C ALA A 35 -2.65 -13.46 2.85
N THR A 36 -3.41 -14.53 3.07
CA THR A 36 -3.14 -15.86 2.51
C THR A 36 -3.57 -16.02 1.06
N ALA A 37 -4.42 -15.11 0.56
CA ALA A 37 -4.84 -15.03 -0.83
C ALA A 37 -5.32 -13.61 -1.17
N VAL A 38 -5.25 -13.22 -2.45
CA VAL A 38 -5.80 -11.93 -2.93
C VAL A 38 -7.30 -11.82 -2.63
N THR A 39 -8.05 -12.92 -2.78
CA THR A 39 -9.49 -12.96 -2.48
C THR A 39 -9.78 -12.71 -0.99
N THR A 40 -8.91 -13.18 -0.09
CA THR A 40 -9.01 -12.89 1.35
C THR A 40 -8.84 -11.40 1.63
N VAL A 41 -7.85 -10.75 0.99
CA VAL A 41 -7.66 -9.30 1.10
C VAL A 41 -8.90 -8.54 0.60
N LEU A 42 -9.41 -8.88 -0.58
CA LEU A 42 -10.59 -8.21 -1.14
C LEU A 42 -11.83 -8.36 -0.24
N LYS A 43 -12.00 -9.55 0.36
CA LYS A 43 -13.11 -9.85 1.27
C LYS A 43 -12.97 -9.10 2.60
N GLY A 44 -11.75 -8.93 3.12
CA GLY A 44 -11.47 -8.17 4.34
C GLY A 44 -11.54 -6.65 4.14
N ALA A 45 -11.06 -6.14 3.00
CA ALA A 45 -11.01 -4.72 2.72
C ALA A 45 -12.42 -4.09 2.56
N THR A 46 -13.38 -4.81 1.97
CA THR A 46 -14.74 -4.28 1.75
C THR A 46 -15.47 -3.87 3.04
N PRO A 47 -15.61 -4.73 4.08
CA PRO A 47 -16.22 -4.32 5.34
C PRO A 47 -15.40 -3.28 6.10
N ALA A 48 -14.10 -3.20 5.84
CA ALA A 48 -13.22 -2.12 6.30
C ALA A 48 -13.44 -0.79 5.54
N GLY A 49 -14.44 -0.70 4.66
CA GLY A 49 -14.78 0.54 3.96
C GLY A 49 -13.89 0.86 2.75
N TRP A 50 -13.10 -0.10 2.26
CA TRP A 50 -12.42 0.02 0.98
C TRP A 50 -13.38 -0.30 -0.17
N THR A 51 -13.36 0.52 -1.20
CA THR A 51 -14.19 0.33 -2.39
C THR A 51 -13.31 0.15 -3.63
N ARG A 52 -13.72 -0.70 -4.57
CA ARG A 52 -13.05 -0.78 -5.87
C ARG A 52 -13.16 0.57 -6.57
N ALA A 53 -12.05 1.07 -7.11
CA ALA A 53 -12.05 2.25 -7.95
C ALA A 53 -12.92 1.98 -9.19
N ALA A 54 -13.81 2.92 -9.53
CA ALA A 54 -14.72 2.78 -10.66
C ALA A 54 -13.97 2.68 -12.00
N ASP A 55 -12.91 3.48 -12.15
CA ASP A 55 -11.95 3.37 -13.24
C ASP A 55 -10.53 3.27 -12.64
N PRO A 56 -10.00 2.05 -12.46
CA PRO A 56 -8.66 1.83 -11.93
C PRO A 56 -7.56 2.55 -12.72
N ALA A 57 -7.71 2.68 -14.05
CA ALA A 57 -6.69 3.29 -14.92
C ALA A 57 -6.62 4.81 -14.75
N ALA A 58 -7.74 5.45 -14.37
CA ALA A 58 -7.80 6.88 -14.06
C ALA A 58 -7.27 7.25 -12.66
N THR A 59 -6.96 6.27 -11.81
CA THR A 59 -6.38 6.54 -10.48
C THR A 59 -4.91 6.95 -10.59
N PRO A 60 -4.35 7.70 -9.62
CA PRO A 60 -2.92 8.00 -9.56
C PRO A 60 -2.01 6.76 -9.54
N VAL A 61 -2.53 5.62 -9.09
CA VAL A 61 -1.80 4.34 -9.05
C VAL A 61 -2.14 3.42 -10.22
N GLY A 62 -2.97 3.85 -11.17
CA GLY A 62 -3.46 3.03 -12.28
C GLY A 62 -2.33 2.52 -13.19
N LYS A 63 -1.36 3.41 -13.50
CA LYS A 63 -0.17 3.03 -14.29
C LYS A 63 0.69 2.01 -13.55
N LEU A 64 0.86 2.17 -12.24
CA LEU A 64 1.61 1.23 -11.41
C LEU A 64 0.92 -0.14 -11.35
N ALA A 65 -0.41 -0.18 -11.21
CA ALA A 65 -1.20 -1.41 -11.25
C ALA A 65 -1.07 -2.12 -12.62
N ALA A 66 -1.11 -1.36 -13.72
CA ALA A 66 -0.92 -1.90 -15.07
C ALA A 66 0.49 -2.49 -15.26
N MET A 67 1.52 -1.75 -14.84
CA MET A 67 2.91 -2.22 -14.89
C MET A 67 3.12 -3.48 -14.03
N GLY A 68 2.51 -3.56 -12.85
CA GLY A 68 2.55 -4.75 -12.01
C GLY A 68 1.95 -5.99 -12.69
N ARG A 69 0.83 -5.82 -13.41
CA ARG A 69 0.23 -6.91 -14.21
C ARG A 69 1.14 -7.34 -15.36
N GLU A 70 1.69 -6.39 -16.10
CA GLU A 70 2.57 -6.66 -17.23
C GLU A 70 3.87 -7.36 -16.79
N MET A 71 4.57 -6.79 -15.81
CA MET A 71 5.81 -7.36 -15.28
C MET A 71 5.58 -8.71 -14.61
N GLY A 72 4.48 -8.86 -13.85
CA GLY A 72 4.09 -10.15 -13.31
C GLY A 72 3.88 -11.19 -14.40
N GLY A 73 3.14 -10.85 -15.47
CA GLY A 73 2.93 -11.75 -16.60
C GLY A 73 4.22 -12.14 -17.32
N ALA A 74 5.12 -11.17 -17.53
CA ALA A 74 6.41 -11.40 -18.18
C ALA A 74 7.35 -12.27 -17.34
N MET A 75 7.41 -12.07 -16.02
CA MET A 75 8.27 -12.85 -15.11
C MET A 75 7.82 -14.31 -14.96
N LEU A 76 6.59 -14.62 -15.31
CA LEU A 76 5.96 -15.92 -15.08
C LEU A 76 5.90 -16.80 -16.33
N SER A 77 6.60 -16.43 -17.41
CA SER A 77 6.70 -17.23 -18.63
C SER A 77 7.38 -18.59 -18.35
N GLY A 78 6.58 -19.61 -18.05
CA GLY A 78 7.03 -20.94 -17.61
C GLY A 78 5.98 -21.61 -16.74
N THR A 79 6.26 -21.72 -15.43
CA THR A 79 5.44 -22.45 -14.43
C THR A 79 4.68 -21.53 -13.46
N GLY A 80 4.76 -20.21 -13.65
CA GLY A 80 4.15 -19.23 -12.77
C GLY A 80 2.86 -18.65 -13.32
N HIS A 81 2.01 -18.12 -12.46
CA HIS A 81 0.84 -17.33 -12.86
C HIS A 81 0.49 -16.27 -11.81
N ILE A 82 -0.09 -15.16 -12.26
CA ILE A 82 -0.66 -14.15 -11.36
C ILE A 82 -1.94 -14.76 -10.79
N ILE A 83 -2.10 -14.72 -9.47
CA ILE A 83 -3.33 -15.13 -8.81
C ILE A 83 -4.22 -13.92 -8.57
N GLY A 84 -5.43 -14.02 -9.08
CA GLY A 84 -6.48 -13.04 -8.84
C GLY A 84 -6.34 -11.77 -9.67
N ASP A 85 -7.36 -10.92 -9.57
CA ASP A 85 -7.39 -9.62 -10.21
C ASP A 85 -6.56 -8.62 -9.40
N ILE A 86 -5.59 -7.95 -10.06
CA ILE A 86 -4.93 -6.77 -9.49
C ILE A 86 -5.95 -5.64 -9.47
N ALA A 87 -6.73 -5.61 -8.39
CA ALA A 87 -7.72 -4.58 -8.14
C ALA A 87 -7.05 -3.32 -7.58
N VAL A 88 -7.58 -2.15 -7.93
CA VAL A 88 -7.28 -0.91 -7.23
C VAL A 88 -8.47 -0.61 -6.32
N LEU A 89 -8.22 -0.60 -5.02
CA LEU A 89 -9.19 -0.15 -4.02
C LEU A 89 -8.84 1.26 -3.56
N GLU A 90 -9.82 2.01 -3.11
CA GLU A 90 -9.65 3.34 -2.56
C GLU A 90 -10.43 3.49 -1.23
N ARG A 91 -9.89 4.31 -0.32
CA ARG A 91 -10.51 4.68 0.94
C ARG A 91 -9.93 6.01 1.43
N THR A 92 -10.76 6.85 2.05
CA THR A 92 -10.27 8.02 2.80
C THR A 92 -10.04 7.65 4.26
N VAL A 93 -8.85 7.92 4.79
CA VAL A 93 -8.47 7.63 6.19
C VAL A 93 -7.84 8.87 6.79
N ALA A 94 -8.43 9.39 7.87
CA ALA A 94 -7.93 10.58 8.56
C ALA A 94 -7.67 11.81 7.65
N GLY A 95 -8.41 11.90 6.53
CA GLY A 95 -8.26 12.98 5.54
C GLY A 95 -7.40 12.60 4.33
N GLU A 96 -6.61 11.52 4.41
CA GLU A 96 -5.77 11.05 3.30
C GLU A 96 -6.57 10.17 2.34
N ARG A 97 -6.39 10.39 1.03
CA ARG A 97 -7.00 9.53 0.00
C ARG A 97 -6.03 8.41 -0.37
N LEU A 98 -6.27 7.24 0.19
CA LEU A 98 -5.39 6.09 0.05
C LEU A 98 -5.86 5.15 -1.06
N TYR A 99 -4.89 4.47 -1.67
CA TYR A 99 -5.13 3.42 -2.64
C TYR A 99 -4.48 2.12 -2.19
N LEU A 100 -5.20 1.00 -2.32
CA LEU A 100 -4.70 -0.34 -1.98
C LEU A 100 -4.68 -1.21 -3.22
N ILE A 101 -3.55 -1.86 -3.47
CA ILE A 101 -3.37 -2.83 -4.55
C ILE A 101 -2.98 -4.17 -3.92
N PRO A 102 -3.94 -5.09 -3.72
CA PRO A 102 -3.61 -6.49 -3.48
C PRO A 102 -3.08 -7.15 -4.76
N SER A 103 -2.13 -8.06 -4.58
CA SER A 103 -1.48 -8.80 -5.66
C SER A 103 -1.13 -10.20 -5.19
N GLY A 104 -1.11 -11.15 -6.11
CA GLY A 104 -0.75 -12.54 -5.85
C GLY A 104 0.03 -13.12 -7.01
N ILE A 105 1.08 -13.86 -6.73
CA ILE A 105 1.89 -14.57 -7.73
C ILE A 105 2.14 -15.99 -7.20
N VAL A 106 1.92 -16.99 -8.03
CA VAL A 106 2.45 -18.35 -7.82
C VAL A 106 3.60 -18.59 -8.78
N ASN A 107 4.69 -19.17 -8.27
CA ASN A 107 5.82 -19.65 -9.05
C ASN A 107 6.28 -20.99 -8.48
N GLY A 108 5.94 -22.09 -9.17
CA GLY A 108 6.17 -23.45 -8.66
C GLY A 108 5.42 -23.69 -7.36
N ASP A 109 6.10 -24.22 -6.35
CA ASP A 109 5.53 -24.51 -5.02
C ASP A 109 5.56 -23.31 -4.07
N THR A 110 5.66 -22.08 -4.59
CA THR A 110 5.68 -20.86 -3.79
C THR A 110 4.58 -19.90 -4.26
N MET A 111 3.81 -19.41 -3.30
CA MET A 111 2.85 -18.34 -3.49
C MET A 111 3.32 -17.10 -2.71
N VAL A 112 3.29 -15.95 -3.37
CA VAL A 112 3.52 -14.65 -2.74
C VAL A 112 2.25 -13.81 -2.87
N VAL A 113 1.70 -13.39 -1.75
CA VAL A 113 0.60 -12.42 -1.70
C VAL A 113 1.16 -11.12 -1.15
N GLY A 114 0.99 -10.05 -1.92
CA GLY A 114 1.44 -8.72 -1.55
C GLY A 114 0.26 -7.77 -1.39
N CYS A 115 0.31 -6.92 -0.38
CA CYS A 115 -0.64 -5.86 -0.11
C CYS A 115 0.10 -4.52 -0.09
N ARG A 116 -0.18 -3.67 -1.07
CA ARG A 116 0.51 -2.38 -1.24
C ARG A 116 -0.46 -1.22 -1.07
N LEU A 117 -0.19 -0.35 -0.11
CA LEU A 117 -0.93 0.87 0.13
C LEU A 117 -0.14 2.08 -0.37
N TYR A 118 -0.83 3.03 -0.96
CA TYR A 118 -0.25 4.24 -1.54
C TYR A 118 -0.99 5.47 -1.07
N ASP A 119 -0.23 6.52 -0.81
CA ASP A 119 -0.71 7.88 -0.57
C ASP A 119 -0.04 8.83 -1.59
N PRO A 120 -0.60 8.92 -2.81
CA PRO A 120 -0.01 9.66 -3.92
C PRO A 120 0.15 11.16 -3.61
N GLY A 121 1.37 11.67 -3.78
CA GLY A 121 1.67 13.09 -3.57
C GLY A 121 1.90 13.50 -2.12
N GLU A 122 1.81 12.58 -1.16
CA GLU A 122 2.16 12.87 0.23
C GLU A 122 3.63 13.32 0.35
N THR A 123 3.87 14.40 1.08
CA THR A 123 5.19 15.01 1.27
C THR A 123 5.77 14.78 2.66
N ARG A 124 4.92 14.46 3.63
CA ARG A 124 5.28 14.11 5.00
C ARG A 124 5.88 12.71 5.03
N ARG A 125 6.98 12.56 5.75
CA ARG A 125 7.62 11.27 6.00
C ARG A 125 7.13 10.70 7.32
N ILE A 126 7.09 9.38 7.44
CA ILE A 126 6.94 8.69 8.73
C ILE A 126 8.36 8.44 9.29
N PRO A 127 8.77 9.14 10.37
CA PRO A 127 10.08 8.91 10.96
C PRO A 127 10.20 7.51 11.57
N ALA A 128 11.41 6.95 11.60
CA ALA A 128 11.65 5.62 12.19
C ALA A 128 11.19 5.50 13.65
N ALA A 129 11.31 6.57 14.43
CA ALA A 129 10.83 6.61 15.82
C ALA A 129 9.31 6.49 15.92
N GLU A 130 8.57 7.15 15.02
CA GLU A 130 7.12 7.07 14.97
C GLU A 130 6.64 5.70 14.49
N ALA A 131 7.24 5.19 13.41
CA ALA A 131 6.95 3.82 12.93
C ALA A 131 7.24 2.78 14.02
N THR A 132 8.35 2.92 14.77
CA THR A 132 8.69 2.07 15.91
C THR A 132 7.63 2.13 17.00
N ARG A 133 7.14 3.33 17.34
CA ARG A 133 6.08 3.51 18.34
C ARG A 133 4.79 2.81 17.92
N ILE A 134 4.42 2.89 16.64
CA ILE A 134 3.18 2.30 16.11
C ILE A 134 3.28 0.78 16.00
N LEU A 135 4.40 0.27 15.48
CA LEU A 135 4.61 -1.16 15.22
C LEU A 135 5.18 -1.92 16.43
N GLY A 136 5.56 -1.22 17.49
CA GLY A 136 6.14 -1.81 18.71
C GLY A 136 7.57 -2.33 18.55
N ARG A 137 8.22 -2.13 17.39
CA ARG A 137 9.60 -2.58 17.13
C ARG A 137 10.32 -1.72 16.10
N LYS A 138 11.65 -1.67 16.22
CA LYS A 138 12.53 -0.95 15.28
C LYS A 138 12.58 -1.66 13.91
N PRO A 139 12.77 -0.90 12.81
CA PRO A 139 13.05 -1.50 11.51
C PRO A 139 14.35 -2.29 11.54
N THR A 140 14.41 -3.39 10.80
CA THR A 140 15.63 -4.19 10.59
C THR A 140 16.56 -3.54 9.57
N SER A 141 16.02 -2.71 8.68
CA SER A 141 16.78 -1.91 7.73
C SER A 141 16.22 -0.50 7.59
N SER A 142 17.09 0.48 7.36
CA SER A 142 16.68 1.86 7.08
C SER A 142 17.64 2.51 6.09
N SER A 143 17.11 3.28 5.17
CA SER A 143 17.87 4.15 4.28
C SER A 143 17.17 5.50 4.23
N ASP A 144 17.88 6.59 4.51
CA ASP A 144 17.37 7.95 4.36
C ASP A 144 18.24 8.69 3.35
N GLN A 145 17.76 8.76 2.11
CA GLN A 145 18.44 9.46 1.02
C GLN A 145 17.55 10.62 0.55
N PRO A 146 18.13 11.73 0.04
CA PRO A 146 17.34 12.86 -0.45
C PRO A 146 16.29 12.48 -1.50
N MET A 147 16.58 11.47 -2.32
CA MET A 147 15.68 11.00 -3.37
C MET A 147 14.62 9.99 -2.90
N LEU A 148 14.84 9.32 -1.77
CA LEU A 148 13.96 8.27 -1.25
C LEU A 148 14.37 7.90 0.17
N SER A 149 13.39 7.79 1.07
CA SER A 149 13.58 7.17 2.38
C SER A 149 12.83 5.84 2.46
N LYS A 150 13.44 4.83 3.06
CA LYS A 150 12.88 3.50 3.25
C LYS A 150 13.13 3.00 4.67
N LEU A 151 12.10 2.42 5.27
CA LEU A 151 12.17 1.64 6.50
C LEU A 151 11.69 0.22 6.17
N GLY A 152 12.42 -0.80 6.60
CA GLY A 152 12.11 -2.21 6.33
C GLY A 152 12.09 -3.03 7.61
N TRP A 153 11.17 -3.99 7.67
CA TRP A 153 11.07 -5.01 8.71
C TRP A 153 11.03 -6.38 8.06
N ASP A 154 11.91 -7.26 8.51
CA ASP A 154 11.83 -8.68 8.20
C ASP A 154 10.95 -9.36 9.26
N ILE A 155 10.03 -10.20 8.78
CA ILE A 155 9.19 -11.16 9.51
C ILE A 155 8.41 -10.56 10.71
N GLY A 156 7.10 -10.73 10.73
CA GLY A 156 6.28 -10.48 11.92
C GLY A 156 5.80 -9.04 12.08
N ALA A 157 5.89 -8.21 11.05
CA ALA A 157 5.27 -6.89 11.04
C ALA A 157 4.88 -6.50 9.62
N PRO A 158 3.66 -5.96 9.39
CA PRO A 158 2.53 -6.05 10.29
C PRO A 158 2.04 -7.51 10.40
N ASP A 159 1.51 -7.85 11.56
CA ASP A 159 0.60 -8.99 11.79
C ASP A 159 1.06 -10.41 11.46
N ASP A 160 2.33 -10.64 11.09
CA ASP A 160 2.97 -11.91 10.66
C ASP A 160 3.60 -11.85 9.26
N ALA A 161 3.46 -10.72 8.53
CA ALA A 161 4.04 -10.55 7.21
C ALA A 161 5.54 -10.89 7.17
N ASP A 162 5.97 -11.60 6.12
CA ASP A 162 7.37 -11.98 5.91
C ASP A 162 8.25 -10.77 5.62
N SER A 163 7.68 -9.74 5.00
CA SER A 163 8.33 -8.44 4.85
C SER A 163 7.34 -7.29 4.95
N PHE A 164 7.80 -6.18 5.53
CA PHE A 164 7.09 -4.91 5.49
C PHE A 164 8.02 -3.74 5.22
N GLU A 165 7.54 -2.80 4.40
CA GLU A 165 8.30 -1.62 4.02
C GLU A 165 7.42 -0.38 4.09
N ILE A 166 7.99 0.72 4.58
CA ILE A 166 7.48 2.08 4.41
C ILE A 166 8.48 2.83 3.55
N VAL A 167 8.01 3.39 2.44
CA VAL A 167 8.81 4.15 1.49
C VAL A 167 8.19 5.53 1.32
N SER A 168 9.02 6.57 1.31
CA SER A 168 8.60 7.93 0.96
C SER A 168 9.47 8.44 -0.18
N VAL A 169 8.81 9.01 -1.19
CA VAL A 169 9.41 9.50 -2.43
C VAL A 169 9.01 10.96 -2.62
N PRO A 170 9.94 11.92 -2.48
CA PRO A 170 9.67 13.33 -2.77
C PRO A 170 9.21 13.55 -4.21
N ALA A 171 8.36 14.55 -4.43
CA ALA A 171 7.81 14.85 -5.76
C ALA A 171 8.87 15.27 -6.79
N ASP A 172 9.96 15.88 -6.34
CA ASP A 172 11.11 16.30 -7.14
C ASP A 172 12.18 15.21 -7.30
N SER A 173 11.97 14.03 -6.71
CA SER A 173 12.91 12.93 -6.82
C SER A 173 12.98 12.39 -8.26
N PRO A 174 14.18 12.16 -8.82
CA PRO A 174 14.32 11.53 -10.13
C PRO A 174 13.75 10.09 -10.15
N VAL A 175 13.58 9.47 -8.98
CA VAL A 175 13.01 8.12 -8.83
C VAL A 175 11.54 8.08 -9.24
N VAL A 176 10.81 9.21 -9.23
CA VAL A 176 9.41 9.29 -9.66
C VAL A 176 9.24 8.84 -11.11
N ALA A 177 10.20 9.10 -11.99
CA ALA A 177 10.15 8.64 -13.38
C ALA A 177 10.16 7.11 -13.49
N LEU A 178 10.82 6.43 -12.54
CA LEU A 178 10.92 4.96 -12.48
C LEU A 178 9.72 4.34 -11.77
N LEU A 179 9.33 4.89 -10.62
CA LEU A 179 8.22 4.36 -9.81
C LEU A 179 6.85 4.79 -10.31
N THR A 180 6.79 5.76 -11.22
CA THR A 180 5.58 6.39 -11.76
C THR A 180 4.73 7.13 -10.72
N LEU A 181 5.26 7.31 -9.51
CA LEU A 181 4.54 7.82 -8.36
C LEU A 181 5.51 8.51 -7.38
N SER A 182 5.11 9.66 -6.84
CA SER A 182 5.66 10.27 -5.63
C SER A 182 4.67 10.10 -4.48
N GLY A 183 5.12 10.17 -3.23
CA GLY A 183 4.25 10.03 -2.08
C GLY A 183 4.76 9.07 -1.03
N LEU A 184 3.83 8.56 -0.22
CA LEU A 184 4.08 7.46 0.71
C LEU A 184 3.61 6.14 0.08
N MET A 185 4.38 5.08 0.30
CA MET A 185 4.03 3.71 -0.03
C MET A 185 4.26 2.82 1.19
N MET A 186 3.36 1.89 1.41
CA MET A 186 3.56 0.79 2.34
C MET A 186 3.36 -0.54 1.60
N LYS A 187 4.16 -1.54 1.96
CA LYS A 187 4.12 -2.87 1.35
C LYS A 187 4.19 -3.91 2.43
N ALA A 188 3.27 -4.87 2.45
CA ALA A 188 3.35 -6.08 3.25
C ALA A 188 3.26 -7.30 2.32
N ASP A 189 4.17 -8.27 2.48
CA ASP A 189 4.14 -9.52 1.71
C ASP A 189 4.09 -10.75 2.62
N TRP A 190 3.41 -11.78 2.14
CA TRP A 190 3.35 -13.12 2.72
C TRP A 190 3.79 -14.14 1.68
N VAL A 191 4.72 -15.00 2.07
CA VAL A 191 5.27 -16.09 1.28
C VAL A 191 4.79 -17.40 1.88
N MET A 192 4.11 -18.20 1.09
CA MET A 192 3.52 -19.46 1.52
C MET A 192 3.90 -20.58 0.56
N PRO A 193 3.85 -21.84 1.02
CA PRO A 193 3.78 -22.96 0.10
C PRO A 193 2.65 -22.72 -0.89
N GLY A 194 2.93 -22.91 -2.18
CA GLY A 194 1.95 -22.79 -3.24
C GLY A 194 0.80 -23.74 -2.95
N ALA A 195 -0.41 -23.21 -2.77
CA ALA A 195 -1.57 -24.06 -2.93
C ALA A 195 -1.50 -24.61 -4.35
N THR A 196 -1.54 -25.92 -4.52
CA THR A 196 -1.91 -26.51 -5.81
C THR A 196 -3.29 -25.96 -6.14
N ASP A 197 -3.35 -24.92 -6.95
CA ASP A 197 -4.62 -24.31 -7.34
C ASP A 197 -5.46 -25.43 -7.99
N PRO A 198 -6.71 -25.68 -7.55
CA PRO A 198 -7.59 -26.61 -8.24
C PRO A 198 -7.63 -26.18 -9.71
N ALA A 199 -7.37 -27.14 -10.60
CA ALA A 199 -7.25 -26.94 -12.04
C ALA A 199 -8.22 -25.86 -12.57
N PRO A 200 -7.79 -25.00 -13.51
CA PRO A 200 -8.62 -23.94 -14.05
C PRO A 200 -9.98 -24.50 -14.44
N ALA A 201 -11.05 -23.85 -13.99
CA ALA A 201 -12.41 -24.26 -14.33
C ALA A 201 -12.52 -24.34 -15.86
N LYS A 202 -12.65 -25.57 -16.39
CA LYS A 202 -12.96 -25.81 -17.80
C LYS A 202 -14.27 -25.09 -18.09
N GLY A 203 -14.24 -23.96 -18.79
CA GLY A 203 -15.49 -23.23 -18.97
C GLY A 203 -15.43 -21.88 -19.66
N SER A 204 -14.72 -21.77 -20.78
CA SER A 204 -15.17 -20.87 -21.84
C SER A 204 -14.68 -21.41 -23.19
N GLU A 205 -15.40 -22.40 -23.71
CA GLU A 205 -15.40 -22.67 -25.15
C GLU A 205 -15.89 -21.40 -25.84
N GLU A 206 -14.95 -20.67 -26.42
CA GLU A 206 -15.19 -19.60 -27.37
C GLU A 206 -15.82 -20.25 -28.61
N LYS A 207 -17.16 -20.22 -28.69
CA LYS A 207 -17.87 -20.53 -29.92
C LYS A 207 -17.50 -19.47 -30.97
N LYS A 208 -16.76 -19.91 -31.99
CA LYS A 208 -16.59 -19.20 -33.25
C LYS A 208 -17.90 -19.00 -33.98
#